data_AF-A0A7K1KFF3-F1
#
_entry.id   AF-A0A7K1KFF3-F1
#
_cell.length_a   1.000
_cell.length_b   1.000
_cell.length_c   1.000
_cell.angle_alpha   90.00
_cell.angle_beta   90.00
_cell.angle_gamma   90.00
#
_symmetry.space_group_name_H-M   'P 1'
#
loop_
_entity.id
_entity.type
_entity.pdbx_description
1 polymer ?
#
loop_
_entity_poly.entity_id
_entity_poly.type
_entity_poly.pdbx_seq_one_letter_code
_entity_poly.pdbx_strand_id
1 'polypeptide(L)'
;MIREKLRRGKNRASKAGLPAHAITKAELLADWQRRGIDPDRCVYTGELLQDDWNIDHAVPLSHPNTPGHVVTNIVPCNPRANRSKGRRHWVDFLADRAETANA
;
A
#
# COMPACT_ATOMS: atom_id res chain seq x y z
N MET A 1 2.38 -2.27 14.86
CA MET A 1 3.81 -2.30 14.44
C MET A 1 3.97 -2.70 12.98
N ILE A 2 4.82 -1.99 12.21
CA ILE A 2 5.06 -2.22 10.76
C ILE A 2 5.46 -3.67 10.44
N ARG A 3 6.36 -4.26 11.25
CA ARG A 3 6.87 -5.63 11.04
C ARG A 3 5.76 -6.67 10.94
N GLU A 4 4.74 -6.57 11.80
CA GLU A 4 3.60 -7.50 11.80
C GLU A 4 2.74 -7.33 10.55
N LYS A 5 2.54 -6.09 10.10
CA LYS A 5 1.79 -5.79 8.88
C LYS A 5 2.50 -6.36 7.65
N LEU A 6 3.83 -6.22 7.57
CA LEU A 6 4.65 -6.82 6.51
C LEU A 6 4.55 -8.34 6.50
N ARG A 7 4.71 -8.98 7.66
CA ARG A 7 4.58 -10.44 7.80
C ARG A 7 3.22 -10.95 7.29
N ARG A 8 2.13 -10.30 7.67
CA ARG A 8 0.78 -10.64 7.18
C ARG A 8 0.64 -10.42 5.66
N GLY A 9 1.21 -9.34 5.13
CA GLY A 9 1.24 -9.06 3.70
C GLY A 9 1.96 -10.16 2.92
N LYS A 10 3.16 -10.53 3.36
CA LYS A 10 3.96 -11.62 2.79
C LYS A 10 3.19 -12.93 2.78
N ASN A 11 2.63 -13.32 3.92
CA ASN A 11 1.89 -14.58 4.03
C ASN A 11 0.69 -14.66 3.08
N ARG A 12 -0.03 -13.55 2.88
CA ARG A 12 -1.14 -13.48 1.90
C ARG A 12 -0.64 -13.67 0.47
N ALA A 13 0.47 -13.03 0.09
CA ALA A 13 1.06 -13.16 -1.24
C ALA A 13 1.59 -14.58 -1.49
N SER A 14 2.32 -15.17 -0.52
CA SER A 14 2.82 -16.55 -0.63
C SER A 14 1.70 -17.56 -0.81
N LYS A 15 0.60 -17.44 -0.05
CA LYS A 15 -0.57 -18.33 -0.19
C LYS A 15 -1.25 -18.22 -1.56
N ALA A 16 -1.13 -17.07 -2.22
CA ALA A 16 -1.66 -16.84 -3.55
C ALA A 16 -0.69 -17.25 -4.67
N GLY A 17 0.48 -17.82 -4.36
CA GLY A 17 1.49 -18.18 -5.36
C GLY A 17 2.19 -16.98 -5.99
N LEU A 18 2.15 -15.81 -5.35
CA LEU A 18 2.70 -14.56 -5.86
C LEU A 18 4.10 -14.29 -5.31
N PRO A 19 4.90 -13.41 -5.96
CA PRO A 19 6.16 -12.93 -5.39
C PRO A 19 5.96 -12.40 -3.97
N ALA A 20 6.79 -12.85 -3.02
CA ALA A 20 6.60 -12.59 -1.60
C ALA A 20 7.94 -12.40 -0.88
N HIS A 21 8.52 -11.21 -1.00
CA HIS A 21 9.83 -10.90 -0.45
C HIS A 21 9.76 -10.69 1.07
N ALA A 22 10.82 -11.05 1.78
CA ALA A 22 11.01 -10.60 3.15
C ALA A 22 11.47 -9.15 3.12
N ILE A 23 10.62 -8.22 3.55
CA ILE A 23 10.91 -6.79 3.59
C ILE A 23 11.18 -6.40 5.04
N THR A 24 12.27 -5.69 5.29
CA THR A 24 12.58 -5.08 6.58
C THR A 24 11.94 -3.70 6.71
N LYS A 25 11.77 -3.20 7.95
CA LYS A 25 11.29 -1.83 8.17
C LYS A 25 12.22 -0.80 7.54
N ALA A 26 13.54 -1.00 7.64
CA ALA A 26 14.54 -0.08 7.11
C ALA A 26 14.46 0.00 5.58
N GLU A 27 14.38 -1.13 4.89
CA GLU A 27 14.21 -1.16 3.42
C GLU A 27 12.93 -0.45 2.98
N LEU A 28 11.81 -0.69 3.68
CA LEU A 28 10.54 -0.06 3.35
C LEU A 28 10.60 1.46 3.50
N LEU A 29 11.16 1.96 4.61
CA LEU A 29 11.30 3.39 4.85
C LEU A 29 12.27 4.06 3.86
N ALA A 30 13.39 3.39 3.53
CA ALA A 30 14.34 3.88 2.54
C ALA A 30 13.71 3.99 1.15
N ASP A 31 12.90 3.00 0.75
CA ASP A 31 12.19 3.04 -0.52
C ASP A 31 11.09 4.11 -0.55
N TRP A 32 10.36 4.31 0.56
CA TRP A 32 9.41 5.41 0.67
C TRP A 32 10.08 6.77 0.55
N GLN A 33 11.16 7.00 1.28
CA GLN A 33 11.95 8.23 1.18
C GLN A 33 12.44 8.47 -0.25
N ARG A 34 12.99 7.46 -0.91
CA ARG A 34 13.45 7.54 -2.30
C ARG A 34 12.32 7.91 -3.27
N ARG A 35 11.09 7.48 -3.01
CA ARG A 35 9.90 7.77 -3.81
C ARG A 35 9.18 9.07 -3.41
N GLY A 36 9.66 9.78 -2.39
CA GLY A 36 8.96 10.96 -1.86
C GLY A 36 7.68 10.64 -1.11
N ILE A 37 7.52 9.41 -0.61
CA ILE A 37 6.38 9.01 0.22
C ILE A 37 6.70 9.37 1.68
N ASP A 38 5.89 10.24 2.25
CA ASP A 38 5.93 10.57 3.67
C ASP A 38 5.40 9.38 4.50
N PRO A 39 6.21 8.80 5.42
CA PRO A 39 5.79 7.66 6.23
C PRO A 39 4.66 7.97 7.21
N ASP A 40 4.39 9.26 7.49
CA ASP A 40 3.37 9.71 8.43
C ASP A 40 2.09 10.17 7.72
N ARG A 41 2.01 10.03 6.40
CA ARG A 41 0.83 10.40 5.60
C ARG A 41 0.28 9.25 4.79
N CYS A 42 -1.05 9.26 4.61
CA CYS A 42 -1.75 8.35 3.74
C CYS A 42 -1.41 8.66 2.27
N VAL A 43 -0.83 7.71 1.54
CA VAL A 43 -0.43 7.93 0.14
C VAL A 43 -1.60 8.29 -0.78
N TYR A 44 -2.83 7.89 -0.41
CA TYR A 44 -4.01 8.08 -1.24
C TYR A 44 -4.78 9.38 -0.94
N THR A 45 -4.58 9.99 0.24
CA THR A 45 -5.35 11.14 0.69
C THR A 45 -4.50 12.33 1.12
N GLY A 46 -3.21 12.12 1.41
CA GLY A 46 -2.30 13.15 1.94
C GLY A 46 -2.52 13.47 3.43
N GLU A 47 -3.58 12.94 4.04
CA GLU A 47 -3.89 13.12 5.46
C GLU A 47 -2.87 12.43 6.35
N LEU A 48 -2.69 12.93 7.57
CA LEU A 48 -1.87 12.26 8.59
C LEU A 48 -2.43 10.87 8.90
N LEU A 49 -1.52 9.91 9.05
CA LEU A 49 -1.84 8.57 9.50
C LEU A 49 -2.29 8.59 10.96
N GLN A 50 -3.35 7.84 11.25
CA GLN A 50 -3.83 7.60 12.60
C GLN A 50 -3.20 6.32 13.17
N ASP A 51 -3.35 6.06 14.48
CA ASP A 51 -2.74 4.90 15.14
C ASP A 51 -3.10 3.54 14.50
N ASP A 52 -4.28 3.44 13.88
CA ASP A 52 -4.80 2.24 13.23
C ASP A 52 -4.40 2.10 11.75
N TRP A 53 -3.51 2.96 11.25
CA TRP A 53 -3.06 2.98 9.86
C TRP A 53 -2.60 1.62 9.33
N ASN A 54 -2.64 1.44 8.00
CA ASN A 54 -2.29 0.20 7.33
C ASN A 54 -1.18 0.38 6.31
N ILE A 55 -0.46 -0.71 6.04
CA ILE A 55 0.26 -0.84 4.77
C ILE A 55 -0.69 -1.45 3.75
N ASP A 56 -0.61 -1.01 2.51
CA ASP A 56 -1.40 -1.54 1.41
C ASP A 56 -0.51 -1.98 0.25
N HIS A 57 -1.06 -2.89 -0.56
CA HIS A 57 -0.52 -3.26 -1.86
C HIS A 57 -1.09 -2.28 -2.91
N ALA A 58 -0.25 -1.36 -3.40
CA ALA A 58 -0.67 -0.33 -4.36
C ALA A 58 -1.35 -0.96 -5.59
N VAL A 59 -0.73 -2.02 -6.13
CA VAL A 59 -1.37 -2.98 -7.02
C VAL A 59 -1.86 -4.16 -6.19
N PRO A 60 -3.17 -4.43 -6.12
CA PRO A 60 -3.71 -5.45 -5.23
C PRO A 60 -3.23 -6.85 -5.64
N LEU A 61 -3.11 -7.76 -4.67
CA LEU A 61 -2.67 -9.14 -4.93
C LEU A 61 -3.61 -9.93 -5.87
N SER A 62 -4.87 -9.52 -6.00
CA SER A 62 -5.80 -10.15 -6.94
C SER A 62 -5.66 -9.66 -8.39
N HIS A 63 -4.82 -8.65 -8.65
CA HIS A 63 -4.62 -8.12 -9.99
C HIS A 63 -3.75 -9.07 -10.81
N PRO A 64 -4.08 -9.36 -12.09
CA PRO A 64 -3.32 -10.33 -12.92
C PRO A 64 -1.85 -9.93 -13.09
N ASN A 65 -1.58 -8.63 -13.18
CA ASN A 65 -0.23 -8.07 -13.31
C ASN A 65 0.33 -7.57 -11.97
N THR A 66 -0.11 -8.15 -10.85
CA THR A 66 0.41 -7.74 -9.54
C THR A 66 1.90 -8.07 -9.42
N PRO A 67 2.74 -7.14 -8.92
CA PRO A 67 4.12 -7.45 -8.58
C PRO A 67 4.22 -8.28 -7.28
N GLY A 68 3.10 -8.53 -6.58
CA GLY A 68 3.07 -9.29 -5.33
C GLY A 68 3.46 -8.46 -4.10
N HIS A 69 3.99 -9.11 -3.08
CA HIS A 69 4.50 -8.47 -1.87
C HIS A 69 5.99 -8.17 -2.02
N VAL A 70 6.28 -7.05 -2.70
CA VAL A 70 7.62 -6.49 -2.93
C VAL A 70 7.67 -5.05 -2.44
N VAL A 71 8.86 -4.55 -2.08
CA VAL A 71 9.03 -3.25 -1.40
C VAL A 71 8.35 -2.09 -2.13
N THR A 72 8.48 -2.05 -3.46
CA THR A 72 7.91 -1.00 -4.32
C THR A 72 6.39 -1.03 -4.40
N ASN A 73 5.74 -2.15 -4.06
CA ASN A 73 4.29 -2.29 -4.06
C ASN A 73 3.65 -2.01 -2.70
N ILE A 74 4.45 -1.72 -1.66
CA ILE A 74 3.95 -1.45 -0.31
C ILE A 74 3.93 0.05 -0.06
N VAL A 75 2.80 0.56 0.43
CA VAL A 75 2.58 2.00 0.69
C VAL A 75 1.81 2.22 2.01
N PRO A 76 1.98 3.37 2.70
CA PRO A 76 1.22 3.69 3.90
C PRO A 76 -0.16 4.26 3.54
N CYS A 77 -1.19 3.88 4.29
CA CYS A 77 -2.55 4.38 4.06
C CYS A 77 -3.44 4.34 5.31
N ASN A 78 -4.45 5.20 5.34
CA ASN A 78 -5.52 5.12 6.33
C ASN A 78 -6.48 3.94 6.03
N PRO A 79 -7.05 3.26 7.04
CA PRO A 79 -7.90 2.09 6.82
C PRO A 79 -9.16 2.39 5.99
N ARG A 80 -9.72 3.59 6.13
CA ARG A 80 -10.85 4.07 5.31
C ARG A 80 -10.48 4.13 3.84
N ALA A 81 -9.33 4.73 3.51
CA ALA A 81 -8.85 4.84 2.15
C ALA A 81 -8.54 3.46 1.55
N ASN A 82 -7.90 2.58 2.31
CA ASN A 82 -7.62 1.20 1.89
C ASN A 82 -8.91 0.43 1.56
N ARG A 83 -9.92 0.51 2.44
CA ARG A 83 -11.23 -0.11 2.22
C ARG A 83 -11.92 0.46 0.98
N SER A 84 -11.85 1.78 0.79
CA SER A 84 -12.42 2.45 -0.38
C SER A 84 -11.72 2.00 -1.67
N LYS A 85 -10.39 1.96 -1.72
CA LYS A 85 -9.63 1.45 -2.88
C LYS A 85 -10.05 0.03 -3.25
N GLY A 86 -10.16 -0.85 -2.25
CA GLY A 86 -10.57 -2.24 -2.45
C GLY A 86 -9.62 -2.99 -3.38
N ARG A 87 -10.17 -3.61 -4.43
CA ARG A 87 -9.41 -4.39 -5.42
C ARG A 87 -8.95 -3.59 -6.65
N ARG A 88 -9.11 -2.26 -6.63
CA ARG A 88 -8.67 -1.40 -7.72
C ARG A 88 -7.16 -1.21 -7.72
N HIS A 89 -6.61 -0.98 -8.90
CA HIS A 89 -5.26 -0.47 -9.04
C HIS A 89 -5.19 0.95 -8.45
N TRP A 90 -4.07 1.32 -7.85
CA TRP A 90 -3.93 2.62 -7.18
C TRP A 90 -4.11 3.81 -8.13
N VAL A 91 -3.66 3.70 -9.38
CA VAL A 91 -3.84 4.76 -10.41
C VAL A 91 -5.34 5.03 -10.64
N ASP A 92 -6.14 3.99 -10.88
CA ASP A 92 -7.58 4.13 -11.08
C ASP A 92 -8.24 4.77 -9.86
N PHE A 93 -7.85 4.33 -8.65
CA PHE A 93 -8.40 4.91 -7.41
C PHE A 93 -8.06 6.39 -7.24
N LEU A 94 -6.85 6.81 -7.61
CA LEU A 94 -6.44 8.21 -7.53
C LEU A 94 -7.14 9.07 -8.59
N ALA A 95 -7.34 8.54 -9.80
CA ALA A 95 -8.08 9.21 -10.87
C ALA A 95 -9.53 9.46 -10.44
N ASP A 96 -10.24 8.43 -9.99
CA ASP A 96 -11.63 8.54 -9.51
C ASP A 96 -11.77 9.60 -8.38
N ARG A 97 -10.78 9.66 -7.48
CA ARG A 97 -10.76 10.63 -6.39
C ARG A 97 -10.53 12.06 -6.86
N ALA A 98 -9.64 12.25 -7.84
CA ALA A 98 -9.37 13.56 -8.41
C ALA A 98 -10.61 14.10 -9.14
N GLU A 99 -11.31 13.25 -9.89
CA GLU A 99 -12.58 13.60 -10.52
C GLU A 99 -13.63 13.99 -9.48
N THR A 100 -13.78 13.22 -8.40
CA THR A 100 -14.73 13.53 -7.32
C THR A 100 -14.41 14.83 -6.60
N ALA A 101 -13.13 15.20 -6.47
CA ALA A 101 -12.71 16.43 -5.80
C ALA A 101 -12.94 17.69 -6.65
N ASN A 102 -13.07 17.52 -7.97
CA ASN A 102 -13.27 18.59 -8.95
C ASN A 102 -14.73 18.74 -9.41
N ALA A 103 -15.64 17.87 -8.93
CA ALA A 103 -17.07 17.89 -9.20
C ALA A 103 -17.83 18.62 -8.09
#